data_AF-A0A4R6T266-F1
#
_entry.id   AF-A0A4R6T266-F1
#
_cell.length_a   1.000
_cell.length_b   1.000
_cell.length_c   1.000
_cell.angle_alpha   90.00
_cell.angle_beta   90.00
_cell.angle_gamma   90.00
#
_symmetry.space_group_name_H-M   'P 1'
#
loop_
_entity.id
_entity.type
_entity.pdbx_description
1 polymer ?
#
loop_
_entity_poly.entity_id
_entity_poly.type
_entity_poly.pdbx_seq_one_letter_code
_entity_poly.pdbx_strand_id
1 'polypeptide(L)'
;MNSTELEYLKELKTDMSEGIMIEHNTVDHYKIRLINKGEELFYHDLQTNTAFICAIQIRNGSIFEKTIHKWDTGALIENKQEILKQIERYFIIFQKIDPTIR
;
A
#
# COMPACT_ATOMS: atom_id res chain seq x y z
N MET A 1 15.23 -11.70 2.42
CA MET A 1 14.44 -11.17 3.53
C MET A 1 15.06 -11.64 4.84
N ASN A 2 15.42 -10.69 5.69
CA ASN A 2 15.94 -10.98 7.02
C ASN A 2 14.79 -11.19 8.02
N SER A 3 15.07 -11.77 9.18
CA SER A 3 14.06 -12.09 10.21
C SER A 3 13.21 -10.88 10.63
N THR A 4 13.83 -9.70 10.72
CA THR A 4 13.16 -8.44 11.10
C THR A 4 12.12 -7.98 10.06
N GLU A 5 12.38 -8.16 8.77
CA GLU A 5 11.43 -7.77 7.71
C GLU A 5 10.20 -8.70 7.68
N LEU A 6 10.40 -9.98 7.99
CA LEU A 6 9.33 -10.97 8.10
C LEU A 6 8.45 -10.71 9.33
N GLU A 7 9.04 -10.33 10.46
CA GLU A 7 8.31 -9.94 11.67
C GLU A 7 7.50 -8.66 11.41
N TYR A 8 8.12 -7.64 10.81
CA TYR A 8 7.44 -6.40 10.48
C TYR A 8 6.26 -6.63 9.51
N LEU A 9 6.42 -7.51 8.52
CA LEU A 9 5.32 -7.88 7.65
C LEU A 9 4.17 -8.56 8.40
N LYS A 10 4.47 -9.48 9.32
CA LYS A 10 3.45 -10.14 10.14
C LYS A 10 2.70 -9.11 10.97
N GLU A 11 3.40 -8.17 11.58
CA GLU A 11 2.78 -7.05 12.29
C GLU A 11 1.85 -6.28 11.35
N LEU A 12 2.31 -5.86 10.17
CA LEU A 12 1.48 -5.10 9.23
C LEU A 12 0.22 -5.85 8.74
N LYS A 13 0.34 -7.15 8.45
CA LYS A 13 -0.78 -8.02 8.00
C LYS A 13 -1.79 -8.32 9.12
N THR A 14 -1.32 -8.40 10.37
CA THR A 14 -2.18 -8.71 11.54
C THR A 14 -2.68 -7.46 12.26
N ASP A 15 -2.11 -6.29 11.96
CA ASP A 15 -2.52 -5.04 12.57
C ASP A 15 -3.97 -4.71 12.18
N MET A 16 -4.84 -4.59 13.18
CA MET A 16 -6.26 -4.23 12.99
C MET A 16 -6.51 -2.73 13.26
N SER A 17 -5.44 -1.94 13.42
CA SER A 17 -5.55 -0.50 13.68
C SER A 17 -6.24 0.24 12.54
N GLU A 18 -7.05 1.23 12.92
CA GLU A 18 -7.70 2.18 12.03
C GLU A 18 -7.15 3.58 12.29
N GLY A 19 -7.16 4.46 11.28
CA GLY A 19 -6.72 5.85 11.45
C GLY A 19 -6.58 6.59 10.14
N ILE A 20 -6.23 7.88 10.19
CA ILE A 20 -6.14 8.77 9.01
C ILE A 20 -5.12 8.24 7.97
N MET A 21 -4.13 7.48 8.43
CA MET A 21 -3.08 6.88 7.59
C MET A 21 -3.40 5.45 7.13
N ILE A 22 -4.57 4.91 7.48
CA ILE A 22 -4.97 3.53 7.22
C ILE A 22 -6.37 3.50 6.62
N GLU A 23 -6.49 2.94 5.43
CA GLU A 23 -7.79 2.54 4.88
C GLU A 23 -7.93 1.03 5.03
N HIS A 24 -9.04 0.59 5.62
CA HIS A 24 -9.41 -0.81 5.68
C HIS A 24 -10.78 -0.97 5.02
N ASN A 25 -10.80 -1.58 3.83
CA ASN A 25 -11.99 -1.75 3.03
C ASN A 25 -12.38 -3.23 2.99
N THR A 26 -13.42 -3.58 3.75
CA THR A 26 -13.92 -4.96 3.87
C THR A 26 -14.78 -5.40 2.68
N VAL A 27 -15.31 -4.45 1.90
CA VAL A 27 -16.14 -4.73 0.71
C VAL A 27 -15.24 -5.10 -0.48
N ASP A 28 -14.21 -4.30 -0.72
CA ASP A 28 -13.24 -4.52 -1.79
C ASP A 28 -12.04 -5.38 -1.32
N HIS A 29 -12.08 -5.85 -0.07
CA HIS A 29 -11.11 -6.76 0.55
C HIS A 29 -9.65 -6.31 0.45
N TYR A 30 -9.37 -5.04 0.76
CA TYR A 30 -8.00 -4.54 0.82
C TYR A 30 -7.77 -3.69 2.06
N LYS A 31 -6.48 -3.54 2.39
CA LYS A 31 -6.00 -2.58 3.38
C LYS A 31 -4.83 -1.78 2.81
N ILE A 32 -4.87 -0.47 2.99
CA ILE A 32 -3.79 0.46 2.64
C ILE A 32 -3.27 1.12 3.90
N ARG A 33 -1.95 1.26 4.03
CA ARG A 33 -1.30 1.97 5.12
C ARG A 33 -0.10 2.76 4.63
N LEU A 34 0.01 4.02 5.07
CA LEU A 34 1.24 4.78 4.92
C LEU A 34 2.30 4.25 5.90
N ILE A 35 3.47 3.95 5.37
CA ILE A 35 4.65 3.52 6.13
C ILE A 35 5.82 4.44 5.78
N ASN A 36 6.96 4.24 6.46
CA ASN A 36 8.19 5.00 6.22
C ASN A 36 7.96 6.53 6.10
N LYS A 37 7.19 7.10 7.04
CA LYS A 37 6.87 8.55 7.09
C LYS A 37 6.19 9.10 5.82
N GLY A 38 5.46 8.27 5.08
CA GLY A 38 4.74 8.66 3.87
C GLY A 38 5.59 8.66 2.59
N GLU A 39 6.74 8.00 2.62
CA GLU A 39 7.56 7.69 1.45
C GLU A 39 7.19 6.34 0.82
N GLU A 40 6.47 5.51 1.55
CA GLU A 40 6.02 4.21 1.08
C GLU A 40 4.58 3.94 1.53
N LEU A 41 3.91 3.10 0.76
CA LEU A 41 2.57 2.64 1.02
C LEU A 41 2.56 1.11 1.00
N PHE A 42 2.07 0.54 2.10
CA PHE A 42 1.77 -0.86 2.23
C PHE A 42 0.35 -1.12 1.75
N TYR A 43 0.20 -2.04 0.82
CA TYR A 43 -1.09 -2.53 0.35
C TYR A 43 -1.21 -4.02 0.69
N HIS A 44 -2.34 -4.45 1.22
CA HIS A 44 -2.65 -5.85 1.52
C HIS A 44 -3.96 -6.24 0.88
N ASP A 45 -3.89 -7.19 -0.05
CA ASP A 45 -5.05 -7.90 -0.59
C ASP A 45 -5.47 -8.97 0.43
N LEU A 46 -6.66 -8.80 1.02
CA LEU A 46 -7.21 -9.69 2.03
C LEU A 46 -7.80 -10.98 1.43
N GLN A 47 -8.15 -11.00 0.14
CA GLN A 47 -8.65 -12.21 -0.53
C GLN A 47 -7.51 -13.18 -0.80
N THR A 48 -6.40 -12.68 -1.33
CA THR A 48 -5.24 -13.52 -1.68
C THR A 48 -4.19 -13.60 -0.58
N ASN A 49 -4.36 -12.81 0.49
CA ASN A 49 -3.39 -12.62 1.57
C ASN A 49 -1.99 -12.16 1.06
N THR A 50 -1.99 -11.44 -0.05
CA THR A 50 -0.76 -10.93 -0.69
C THR A 50 -0.53 -9.48 -0.29
N ALA A 51 0.71 -9.13 0.02
CA ALA A 51 1.08 -7.76 0.32
C ALA A 51 2.02 -7.18 -0.75
N PHE A 52 1.88 -5.88 -0.98
CA PHE A 52 2.66 -5.10 -1.93
C PHE A 52 3.17 -3.80 -1.28
N ILE A 53 4.33 -3.33 -1.75
CA ILE A 53 4.86 -1.99 -1.46
C ILE A 53 4.75 -1.16 -2.72
N CYS A 54 4.39 0.10 -2.54
CA CYS A 54 4.55 1.14 -3.54
C CYS A 54 5.33 2.31 -2.92
N ALA A 55 6.37 2.79 -3.59
CA ALA A 55 6.97 4.06 -3.22
C ALA A 55 6.00 5.19 -3.60
N ILE A 56 5.90 6.17 -2.73
CA ILE A 56 5.04 7.33 -2.88
C ILE A 56 5.75 8.59 -2.39
N GLN A 57 5.21 9.76 -2.71
CA GLN A 57 5.53 11.00 -2.02
C GLN A 57 4.24 11.65 -1.59
N ILE A 58 3.82 11.37 -0.34
CA ILE A 58 2.52 11.80 0.16
C ILE A 58 2.30 13.31 0.02
N ARG A 59 3.35 14.13 0.25
CA ARG A 59 3.27 15.59 0.24
C ARG A 59 2.92 16.21 -1.12
N ASN A 60 3.26 15.54 -2.21
CA ASN A 60 3.03 16.03 -3.56
C ASN A 60 2.11 15.12 -4.37
N GLY A 61 1.47 14.14 -3.73
CA GLY A 61 0.55 13.21 -4.38
C GLY A 61 1.19 12.22 -5.33
N SER A 62 2.51 12.04 -5.34
CA SER A 62 3.14 11.17 -6.34
C SER A 62 3.05 9.69 -5.98
N ILE A 63 2.67 8.86 -6.95
CA ILE A 63 2.66 7.40 -6.87
C ILE A 63 3.64 6.86 -7.91
N PHE A 64 4.67 6.13 -7.49
CA PHE A 64 5.69 5.62 -8.42
C PHE A 64 5.33 4.20 -8.86
N GLU A 65 4.59 4.08 -9.95
CA GLU A 65 3.97 2.81 -10.35
C GLU A 65 4.99 1.70 -10.70
N LYS A 66 6.20 2.08 -11.11
CA LYS A 66 7.30 1.13 -11.41
C LYS A 66 7.92 0.51 -10.17
N THR A 67 7.64 1.08 -9.01
CA THR A 67 8.14 0.58 -7.72
C THR A 67 7.17 -0.39 -7.05
N ILE A 68 6.01 -0.67 -7.68
CA ILE A 68 5.05 -1.62 -7.12
C ILE A 68 5.62 -3.04 -7.19
N HIS A 69 5.86 -3.63 -6.03
CA HIS A 69 6.40 -4.98 -5.91
C HIS A 69 5.76 -5.74 -4.75
N LYS A 70 5.75 -7.08 -4.85
CA LYS A 70 5.36 -7.96 -3.75
C LYS A 70 6.29 -7.75 -2.56
N TRP A 71 5.71 -7.46 -1.40
CA TRP A 71 6.48 -7.35 -0.17
C TRP A 71 7.24 -8.66 0.12
N ASP A 72 6.55 -9.79 -0.03
CA ASP A 72 7.05 -11.13 0.32
C ASP A 72 8.24 -11.60 -0.54
N THR A 73 8.38 -11.10 -1.77
CA THR A 73 9.36 -11.64 -2.73
C THR A 73 10.19 -10.57 -3.45
N GLY A 74 9.83 -9.29 -3.33
CA GLY A 74 10.41 -8.21 -4.14
C GLY A 74 10.03 -8.27 -5.62
N ALA A 75 9.21 -9.24 -6.05
CA ALA A 75 8.86 -9.41 -7.46
C ALA A 75 7.92 -8.30 -7.93
N LEU A 76 8.21 -7.74 -9.11
CA LEU A 76 7.33 -6.79 -9.78
C LEU A 76 5.98 -7.43 -10.13
N ILE A 77 4.95 -6.61 -10.15
CA ILE A 77 3.59 -7.03 -10.54
C ILE A 77 3.33 -6.62 -11.99
N GLU A 78 2.91 -7.56 -12.83
CA GLU A 78 2.58 -7.27 -14.23
C GLU A 78 1.24 -6.54 -14.37
N ASN A 79 0.23 -6.92 -13.58
CA ASN A 79 -1.09 -6.29 -13.57
C ASN A 79 -1.32 -5.49 -12.28
N LYS A 80 -0.94 -4.22 -12.31
CA LYS A 80 -1.03 -3.27 -11.18
C LYS A 80 -2.22 -2.30 -11.25
N GLN A 81 -3.08 -2.42 -12.25
CA GLN A 81 -4.17 -1.47 -12.54
C GLN A 81 -5.14 -1.32 -11.36
N GLU A 82 -5.60 -2.43 -10.79
CA GLU A 82 -6.56 -2.40 -9.68
C GLU A 82 -5.93 -1.84 -8.41
N ILE A 83 -4.69 -2.24 -8.10
CA ILE A 83 -3.93 -1.71 -6.96
C ILE A 83 -3.75 -0.20 -7.11
N LEU A 84 -3.36 0.29 -8.29
CA LEU A 84 -3.20 1.72 -8.56
C LEU A 84 -4.50 2.49 -8.34
N LYS A 85 -5.61 2.00 -8.90
CA LYS A 85 -6.93 2.62 -8.73
C LYS A 85 -7.32 2.75 -7.26
N GLN A 86 -7.03 1.74 -6.45
CA GLN A 86 -7.33 1.77 -5.02
C GLN A 86 -6.40 2.71 -4.26
N ILE A 87 -5.11 2.77 -4.62
CA ILE A 87 -4.18 3.77 -4.08
C ILE A 87 -4.60 5.19 -4.47
N GLU A 88 -5.01 5.43 -5.71
CA GLU A 88 -5.48 6.75 -6.15
C GLU A 88 -6.72 7.19 -5.35
N ARG A 89 -7.69 6.27 -5.19
CA ARG A 89 -8.86 6.49 -4.36
C ARG A 89 -8.48 6.83 -2.92
N TYR A 90 -7.49 6.13 -2.35
CA TYR A 90 -6.97 6.42 -1.02
C TYR A 90 -6.46 7.87 -0.90
N PHE A 91 -5.65 8.33 -1.86
CA PHE A 91 -5.14 9.71 -1.88
C PHE A 91 -6.27 10.74 -1.92
N ILE A 92 -7.28 10.52 -2.76
CA ILE A 92 -8.41 11.44 -2.93
C ILE A 92 -9.28 11.47 -1.67
N ILE A 93 -9.64 10.30 -1.13
CA ILE A 93 -10.63 10.20 -0.05
C ILE A 93 -10.00 10.50 1.32
N PHE A 94 -8.85 9.90 1.62
CA PHE A 94 -8.25 9.95 2.96
C PHE A 94 -7.23 11.08 3.10
N GLN A 95 -6.46 11.35 2.05
CA GLN A 95 -5.40 12.37 2.08
C GLN A 95 -5.86 13.72 1.52
N LYS A 96 -6.98 13.75 0.80
CA LYS A 96 -7.51 14.94 0.12
C LYS A 96 -6.52 15.53 -0.89
N ILE A 97 -5.81 14.66 -1.60
CA ILE A 97 -4.80 15.01 -2.60
C ILE A 97 -5.21 14.39 -3.93
N ASP A 98 -5.06 15.14 -5.02
CA ASP A 98 -5.19 14.61 -6.38
C ASP A 98 -3.85 13.96 -6.78
N PRO A 99 -3.78 12.62 -6.89
CA PRO A 99 -2.52 11.92 -7.09
C PRO A 99 -2.01 12.04 -8.52
N THR A 100 -0.69 11.94 -8.69
CA THR A 100 -0.04 11.85 -10.00
C THR A 100 0.75 10.55 -10.09
N ILE A 101 0.41 9.70 -11.05
CA ILE A 101 1.15 8.47 -11.35
C ILE A 101 2.44 8.83 -12.12
N ARG A 102 3.57 8.27 -11.69
CA ARG A 102 4.91 8.48 -12.25
C ARG A 102 5.62 7.17 -12.58
#